data_AF-A0A8D5U652-F1
#
_entry.id   AF-A0A8D5U652-F1
#
_cell.length_a   1.000
_cell.length_b   1.000
_cell.length_c   1.000
_cell.angle_alpha   90.00
_cell.angle_beta   90.00
_cell.angle_gamma   90.00
#
_symmetry.space_group_name_H-M   'P 1'
#
loop_
_entity.id
_entity.type
_entity.pdbx_description
1 polymer ?
#
loop_
_entity_poly.entity_id
_entity_poly.type
_entity_poly.pdbx_seq_one_letter_code
_entity_poly.pdbx_strand_id
1 'polypeptide(L)'
;MRVLYVSPHPDDECDNAGGTLASLARRHEVFIVYLTDGSAGSPYPEERGKKLAEVRKSEALAGLEVLGVNRERAFFFGYPDGNLKSFLWEASRKLLTLLDEVRPEVVIYPSVLDAHPDHWSGGYITKSALRESGLAATELSYLNWVPEPSRGLIDLIKYTMILLYPKDKVVKVDVREYKQVKLEAMRRHASQFKYLTPDYIKRFFETDYETFFIEREPHRGAVSSVFGLTRFVPRTF
;
A
#
# COMPACT_ATOMS: atom_id res chain seq x y z
N MET A 1 -6.43 4.50 17.30
CA MET A 1 -6.61 5.20 16.02
C MET A 1 -7.13 4.21 14.99
N ARG A 2 -7.76 4.71 13.92
CA ARG A 2 -8.14 3.95 12.73
C ARG A 2 -7.20 4.25 11.57
N VAL A 3 -6.60 3.21 11.00
CA VAL A 3 -5.68 3.30 9.87
C VAL A 3 -6.31 2.58 8.69
N LEU A 4 -6.41 3.24 7.54
CA LEU A 4 -6.83 2.62 6.28
C LEU A 4 -5.62 2.46 5.36
N TYR A 5 -5.34 1.24 4.93
CA TYR A 5 -4.40 0.94 3.88
C TYR A 5 -5.15 0.66 2.58
N VAL A 6 -4.78 1.36 1.51
CA VAL A 6 -5.35 1.18 0.16
C VAL A 6 -4.38 0.36 -0.66
N SER A 7 -4.80 -0.85 -1.02
CA SER A 7 -4.05 -1.85 -1.76
C SER A 7 -4.60 -1.95 -3.20
N PRO A 8 -3.85 -1.57 -4.25
CA PRO A 8 -4.25 -1.84 -5.62
C PRO A 8 -4.56 -3.32 -5.87
N HIS A 9 -3.67 -4.20 -5.44
CA HIS A 9 -3.75 -5.65 -5.62
C HIS A 9 -3.73 -6.41 -4.29
N PRO A 10 -4.25 -7.66 -4.24
CA PRO A 10 -4.11 -8.52 -3.08
C PRO A 10 -2.69 -9.11 -2.94
N ASP A 11 -1.86 -8.49 -2.09
CA ASP A 11 -0.44 -8.78 -1.77
C ASP A 11 0.35 -7.49 -1.46
N ASP A 12 0.00 -6.37 -2.10
CA ASP A 12 0.73 -5.11 -1.94
C ASP A 12 0.87 -4.65 -0.48
N GLU A 13 -0.12 -4.94 0.37
CA GLU A 13 -0.12 -4.60 1.79
C GLU A 13 0.99 -5.33 2.54
N CYS A 14 1.23 -6.60 2.17
CA CYS A 14 2.29 -7.42 2.77
C CYS A 14 3.66 -6.96 2.27
N ASP A 15 3.78 -6.68 0.97
CA ASP A 15 5.02 -6.30 0.32
C ASP A 15 5.55 -4.95 0.82
N ASN A 16 4.68 -3.94 0.84
CA ASN A 16 5.08 -2.57 1.11
C ASN A 16 5.01 -2.19 2.60
N ALA A 17 4.08 -2.80 3.34
CA ALA A 17 3.76 -2.35 4.69
C ALA A 17 3.56 -3.48 5.70
N GLY A 18 3.90 -4.74 5.38
CA GLY A 18 3.59 -5.88 6.25
C GLY A 18 4.13 -5.73 7.67
N GLY A 19 5.35 -5.21 7.84
CA GLY A 19 5.91 -4.98 9.17
C GLY A 19 5.20 -3.85 9.92
N THR A 20 4.89 -2.77 9.22
CA THR A 20 4.17 -1.61 9.74
C THR A 20 2.75 -1.97 10.16
N LEU A 21 2.01 -2.69 9.30
CA LEU A 21 0.65 -3.12 9.57
C LEU A 21 0.60 -4.08 10.76
N ALA A 22 1.55 -5.03 10.86
CA ALA A 22 1.65 -5.91 12.02
C ALA A 22 1.92 -5.15 13.33
N SER A 23 2.79 -4.12 13.28
CA SER A 23 3.05 -3.24 14.43
C SER A 23 1.81 -2.44 14.84
N LEU A 24 1.11 -1.85 13.87
CA LEU A 24 -0.10 -1.04 14.11
C LEU A 24 -1.26 -1.89 14.65
N ALA A 25 -1.48 -3.08 14.11
CA ALA A 25 -2.59 -3.97 14.48
C ALA A 25 -2.59 -4.36 15.97
N ARG A 26 -1.42 -4.31 16.64
CA ARG A 26 -1.31 -4.57 18.09
C ARG A 26 -1.98 -3.51 18.97
N ARG A 27 -2.21 -2.29 18.46
CA ARG A 27 -2.65 -1.13 19.25
C ARG A 27 -3.77 -0.33 18.59
N HIS A 28 -4.04 -0.56 17.32
CA HIS A 28 -4.91 0.27 16.49
C HIS A 28 -5.81 -0.59 15.61
N GLU A 29 -6.88 0.02 15.13
CA GLU A 29 -7.77 -0.62 14.17
C GLU A 29 -7.22 -0.40 12.77
N VAL A 30 -6.78 -1.49 12.14
CA VAL A 30 -6.26 -1.49 10.77
C VAL A 30 -7.35 -2.00 9.83
N PHE A 31 -7.64 -1.22 8.81
CA PHE A 31 -8.55 -1.52 7.72
C PHE A 31 -7.76 -1.60 6.42
N ILE A 32 -8.13 -2.53 5.56
CA ILE A 32 -7.49 -2.72 4.25
C ILE A 32 -8.57 -2.67 3.19
N VAL A 33 -8.34 -1.92 2.12
CA VAL A 33 -9.20 -1.96 0.93
C VAL A 33 -8.39 -2.41 -0.28
N TYR A 34 -8.84 -3.49 -0.91
CA TYR A 34 -8.30 -4.00 -2.15
C TYR A 34 -9.12 -3.42 -3.32
N LEU A 35 -8.47 -2.65 -4.18
CA LEU A 35 -9.15 -1.97 -5.29
C LEU A 35 -9.47 -2.97 -6.40
N THR A 36 -8.49 -3.76 -6.82
CA THR A 36 -8.66 -4.76 -7.87
C THR A 36 -8.87 -6.17 -7.31
N ASP A 37 -9.32 -7.08 -8.17
CA ASP A 37 -9.52 -8.48 -7.85
C ASP A 37 -8.26 -9.35 -8.00
N GLY A 38 -7.18 -8.79 -8.56
CA GLY A 38 -5.93 -9.51 -8.81
C GLY A 38 -6.01 -10.59 -9.90
N SER A 39 -7.07 -10.62 -10.70
CA SER A 39 -7.33 -11.68 -11.69
C SER A 39 -6.29 -11.79 -12.80
N ALA A 40 -5.46 -10.78 -13.03
CA ALA A 40 -4.43 -10.77 -14.06
C ALA A 40 -3.02 -11.14 -13.54
N GLY A 41 -2.87 -11.30 -12.21
CA GLY A 41 -1.60 -11.60 -11.51
C GLY A 41 -1.05 -13.00 -11.74
N SER A 42 -0.82 -13.39 -12.99
CA SER A 42 -0.04 -14.56 -13.36
C SER A 42 0.71 -14.30 -14.66
N PRO A 43 1.98 -14.74 -14.80
CA PRO A 43 2.67 -14.70 -16.09
C PRO A 43 2.01 -15.60 -17.14
N TYR A 44 1.19 -16.57 -16.72
CA TYR A 44 0.53 -17.55 -17.58
C TYR A 44 -0.95 -17.17 -17.80
N PRO A 45 -1.37 -16.82 -19.03
CA PRO A 45 -2.75 -16.39 -19.32
C PRO A 45 -3.84 -17.38 -18.89
N GLU A 46 -3.58 -18.68 -18.95
CA GLU A 46 -4.51 -19.75 -18.59
C GLU A 46 -4.79 -19.84 -17.08
N GLU A 47 -3.91 -19.29 -16.24
CA GLU A 47 -4.13 -19.20 -14.80
C GLU A 47 -4.99 -17.98 -14.43
N ARG A 48 -5.14 -17.00 -15.33
CA ARG A 48 -5.82 -15.73 -15.06
C ARG A 48 -7.34 -15.87 -15.02
N GLY A 49 -7.98 -14.86 -14.43
CA GLY A 49 -9.42 -14.70 -14.39
C GLY A 49 -10.02 -14.99 -13.03
N LYS A 50 -11.32 -15.28 -13.02
CA LYS A 50 -12.15 -15.33 -11.80
C LYS A 50 -11.63 -16.31 -10.75
N LYS A 51 -11.15 -17.48 -11.16
CA LYS A 51 -10.62 -18.49 -10.24
C LYS A 51 -9.39 -17.97 -9.49
N LEU A 52 -8.49 -17.25 -10.18
CA LEU A 52 -7.34 -16.63 -9.55
C LEU A 52 -7.75 -15.50 -8.60
N ALA A 53 -8.73 -14.68 -8.97
CA ALA A 53 -9.26 -13.65 -8.08
C ALA A 53 -9.82 -14.23 -6.76
N GLU A 54 -10.56 -15.35 -6.83
CA GLU A 54 -11.08 -16.04 -5.63
C GLU A 54 -9.94 -16.58 -4.74
N VAL A 55 -8.90 -17.14 -5.37
CA VAL A 55 -7.68 -17.60 -4.67
C VAL A 55 -7.01 -16.40 -3.99
N ARG A 56 -6.69 -15.35 -4.73
CA ARG A 56 -5.97 -14.17 -4.21
C ARG A 56 -6.74 -13.45 -3.11
N LYS A 57 -8.08 -13.40 -3.17
CA LYS A 57 -8.90 -12.90 -2.07
C LYS A 57 -8.73 -13.72 -0.80
N SER A 58 -8.72 -15.05 -0.93
CA SER A 58 -8.54 -15.97 0.20
C SER A 58 -7.13 -15.86 0.78
N GLU A 59 -6.13 -15.73 -0.09
CA GLU A 59 -4.73 -15.52 0.27
C GLU A 59 -4.52 -14.22 1.04
N ALA A 60 -5.09 -13.12 0.57
CA ALA A 60 -5.06 -11.83 1.26
C ALA A 60 -5.67 -11.92 2.66
N LEU A 61 -6.86 -12.53 2.79
CA LEU A 61 -7.47 -12.73 4.10
C LEU A 61 -6.63 -13.60 5.04
N ALA A 62 -5.82 -14.54 4.53
CA ALA A 62 -4.89 -15.34 5.31
C ALA A 62 -3.62 -14.56 5.68
N GLY A 63 -3.12 -13.71 4.77
CA GLY A 63 -2.03 -12.77 5.04
C GLY A 63 -2.37 -11.82 6.18
N LEU A 64 -3.57 -11.23 6.16
CA LEU A 64 -4.05 -10.35 7.23
C LEU A 64 -4.11 -11.03 8.60
N GLU A 65 -4.54 -12.30 8.66
CA GLU A 65 -4.52 -13.07 9.91
C GLU A 65 -3.12 -13.21 10.48
N VAL A 66 -2.12 -13.48 9.62
CA VAL A 66 -0.71 -13.54 10.03
C VAL A 66 -0.23 -12.19 10.56
N LEU A 67 -0.59 -11.09 9.89
CA LEU A 67 -0.27 -9.74 10.34
C LEU A 67 -1.02 -9.32 11.62
N GLY A 68 -1.98 -10.12 12.10
CA GLY A 68 -2.82 -9.77 13.26
C GLY A 68 -3.89 -8.72 12.93
N VAL A 69 -4.16 -8.46 11.65
CA VAL A 69 -5.21 -7.56 11.18
C VAL A 69 -6.54 -8.33 11.16
N ASN A 70 -7.60 -7.75 11.75
CA ASN A 70 -8.92 -8.38 11.71
C ASN A 70 -9.42 -8.49 10.26
N ARG A 71 -9.66 -9.71 9.80
CA ARG A 71 -10.13 -10.00 8.44
C ARG A 71 -11.49 -9.39 8.09
N GLU A 72 -12.32 -9.10 9.09
CA GLU A 72 -13.60 -8.41 8.90
C GLU A 72 -13.43 -6.93 8.52
N ARG A 73 -12.22 -6.38 8.68
CA ARG A 73 -11.85 -5.02 8.26
C ARG A 73 -11.20 -4.97 6.87
N ALA A 74 -11.35 -6.03 6.09
CA ALA A 74 -10.91 -6.11 4.70
C ALA A 74 -12.07 -5.85 3.73
N PHE A 75 -11.93 -4.85 2.87
CA PHE A 75 -12.90 -4.48 1.85
C PHE A 75 -12.36 -4.85 0.47
N PHE A 76 -13.20 -5.48 -0.36
CA PHE A 76 -12.82 -5.88 -1.72
C PHE A 76 -13.72 -5.17 -2.71
N PHE A 77 -13.16 -4.25 -3.49
CA PHE A 77 -13.93 -3.48 -4.45
C PHE A 77 -14.16 -4.24 -5.76
N GLY A 78 -13.25 -5.14 -6.12
CA GLY A 78 -13.42 -6.10 -7.21
C GLY A 78 -13.27 -5.51 -8.60
N TYR A 79 -12.56 -4.38 -8.76
CA TYR A 79 -12.27 -3.85 -10.09
C TYR A 79 -11.33 -4.78 -10.86
N PRO A 80 -11.41 -4.84 -12.21
CA PRO A 80 -10.52 -5.70 -12.99
C PRO A 80 -9.05 -5.29 -12.86
N ASP A 81 -8.21 -6.25 -12.48
CA ASP A 81 -6.75 -6.11 -12.45
C ASP A 81 -6.20 -5.70 -13.84
N GLY A 82 -5.34 -4.69 -13.87
CA GLY A 82 -4.75 -4.08 -15.07
C GLY A 82 -5.61 -3.00 -15.72
N ASN A 83 -6.83 -2.75 -15.23
CA ASN A 83 -7.75 -1.79 -15.85
C ASN A 83 -8.43 -0.83 -14.86
N LEU A 84 -7.83 -0.58 -13.69
CA LEU A 84 -8.42 0.30 -12.68
C LEU A 84 -8.64 1.74 -13.19
N LYS A 85 -7.82 2.18 -14.17
CA LYS A 85 -7.93 3.49 -14.82
C LYS A 85 -9.29 3.73 -15.51
N SER A 86 -9.99 2.67 -15.94
CA SER A 86 -11.35 2.82 -16.51
C SER A 86 -12.41 3.18 -15.47
N PHE A 87 -12.09 3.07 -14.18
CA PHE A 87 -13.06 3.19 -13.08
C PHE A 87 -12.72 4.33 -12.10
N LEU A 88 -11.86 5.29 -12.48
CA LEU A 88 -11.40 6.33 -11.55
C LEU A 88 -12.54 7.06 -10.82
N TRP A 89 -13.59 7.44 -11.54
CA TRP A 89 -14.75 8.12 -10.95
C TRP A 89 -15.53 7.22 -9.99
N GLU A 90 -15.91 6.02 -10.45
CA GLU A 90 -16.71 5.08 -9.67
C GLU A 90 -15.97 4.60 -8.42
N ALA A 91 -14.69 4.23 -8.57
CA ALA A 91 -13.85 3.79 -7.49
C ALA A 91 -13.58 4.90 -6.47
N SER A 92 -13.43 6.16 -6.91
CA SER A 92 -13.31 7.32 -6.00
C SER A 92 -14.58 7.50 -5.19
N ARG A 93 -15.75 7.38 -5.81
CA ARG A 93 -17.05 7.49 -5.12
C ARG A 93 -17.26 6.36 -4.12
N LYS A 94 -16.89 5.14 -4.47
CA LYS A 94 -16.96 3.97 -3.58
C LYS A 94 -15.99 4.09 -2.41
N LEU A 95 -14.76 4.56 -2.66
CA LEU A 95 -13.78 4.81 -1.62
C LEU A 95 -14.21 5.94 -0.69
N LEU A 96 -14.83 7.00 -1.21
CA LEU A 96 -15.40 8.07 -0.38
C LEU A 96 -16.45 7.53 0.60
N THR A 97 -17.37 6.67 0.15
CA THR A 97 -18.32 6.01 1.06
C THR A 97 -17.60 5.21 2.15
N LEU A 98 -16.54 4.47 1.79
CA LEU A 98 -15.74 3.74 2.78
C LEU A 98 -15.02 4.68 3.76
N LEU A 99 -14.51 5.82 3.29
CA LEU A 99 -13.89 6.84 4.15
C LEU A 99 -14.90 7.44 5.14
N ASP A 100 -16.15 7.64 4.73
CA ASP A 100 -17.22 8.13 5.59
C ASP A 100 -17.62 7.11 6.66
N GLU A 101 -17.62 5.82 6.32
CA GLU A 101 -17.89 4.71 7.24
C GLU A 101 -16.75 4.48 8.24
N VAL A 102 -15.52 4.36 7.73
CA VAL A 102 -14.34 4.04 8.55
C VAL A 102 -13.83 5.25 9.30
N ARG A 103 -13.98 6.47 8.76
CA ARG A 103 -13.41 7.73 9.30
C ARG A 103 -11.96 7.54 9.80
N PRO A 104 -11.01 7.15 8.93
CA PRO A 104 -9.63 6.89 9.33
C PRO A 104 -8.91 8.18 9.73
N GLU A 105 -8.00 8.06 10.70
CA GLU A 105 -7.09 9.13 11.11
C GLU A 105 -5.80 9.11 10.28
N VAL A 106 -5.48 7.95 9.69
CA VAL A 106 -4.32 7.75 8.82
C VAL A 106 -4.74 6.97 7.59
N VAL A 107 -4.35 7.45 6.41
CA VAL A 107 -4.55 6.73 5.15
C VAL A 107 -3.20 6.51 4.47
N ILE A 108 -2.88 5.25 4.21
CA ILE A 108 -1.67 4.80 3.51
C ILE A 108 -2.10 4.28 2.13
N TYR A 109 -1.53 4.81 1.05
CA TYR A 109 -1.99 4.50 -0.32
C TYR A 109 -0.85 4.56 -1.34
N PRO A 110 -0.99 3.98 -2.54
CA PRO A 110 0.08 4.02 -3.54
C PRO A 110 0.34 5.46 -4.02
N SER A 111 1.59 5.78 -4.28
CA SER A 111 1.99 7.09 -4.79
C SER A 111 1.48 7.29 -6.22
N VAL A 112 1.08 8.53 -6.54
CA VAL A 112 0.79 8.95 -7.92
C VAL A 112 2.04 8.99 -8.82
N LEU A 113 3.23 8.72 -8.24
CA LEU A 113 4.48 8.57 -8.97
C LEU A 113 4.84 7.11 -9.26
N ASP A 114 4.02 6.15 -8.81
CA ASP A 114 4.24 4.74 -9.08
C ASP A 114 4.15 4.44 -10.59
N ALA A 115 4.95 3.48 -11.05
CA ALA A 115 5.02 3.10 -12.46
C ALA A 115 3.85 2.22 -12.90
N HIS A 116 3.26 1.44 -11.98
CA HIS A 116 2.18 0.53 -12.34
C HIS A 116 0.87 1.31 -12.55
N PRO A 117 0.14 1.08 -13.67
CA PRO A 117 -1.08 1.82 -13.97
C PRO A 117 -2.16 1.75 -12.88
N ASP A 118 -2.35 0.59 -12.26
CA ASP A 118 -3.30 0.44 -11.16
C ASP A 118 -2.84 1.11 -9.86
N HIS A 119 -1.53 1.13 -9.56
CA HIS A 119 -1.01 1.86 -8.39
C HIS A 119 -1.18 3.37 -8.58
N TRP A 120 -0.81 3.88 -9.76
CA TRP A 120 -1.06 5.27 -10.13
C TRP A 120 -2.56 5.62 -9.99
N SER A 121 -3.44 4.74 -10.50
CA SER A 121 -4.89 4.92 -10.43
C SER A 121 -5.38 4.90 -8.98
N GLY A 122 -4.90 3.97 -8.15
CA GLY A 122 -5.22 3.89 -6.73
C GLY A 122 -4.80 5.13 -5.95
N GLY A 123 -3.65 5.71 -6.30
CA GLY A 123 -3.19 6.96 -5.70
C GLY A 123 -4.08 8.14 -6.07
N TYR A 124 -4.49 8.21 -7.34
CA TYR A 124 -5.44 9.22 -7.81
C TYR A 124 -6.81 9.07 -7.15
N ILE A 125 -7.36 7.85 -7.14
CA ILE A 125 -8.65 7.49 -6.53
C ILE A 125 -8.67 7.91 -5.05
N THR A 126 -7.61 7.56 -4.32
CA THR A 126 -7.51 7.87 -2.89
C THR A 126 -7.42 9.36 -2.63
N LYS A 127 -6.58 10.10 -3.38
CA LYS A 127 -6.48 11.56 -3.25
C LYS A 127 -7.79 12.27 -3.60
N SER A 128 -8.50 11.79 -4.63
CA SER A 128 -9.80 12.35 -5.01
C SER A 128 -10.81 12.16 -3.89
N ALA A 129 -10.96 10.93 -3.39
CA ALA A 129 -11.89 10.60 -2.32
C ALA A 129 -11.58 11.35 -1.01
N LEU A 130 -10.30 11.45 -0.62
CA LEU A 130 -9.90 12.18 0.59
C LEU A 130 -10.20 13.67 0.51
N ARG A 131 -9.93 14.31 -0.64
CA ARG A 131 -10.26 15.73 -0.86
C ARG A 131 -11.76 15.99 -0.73
N GLU A 132 -12.58 15.12 -1.29
CA GLU A 132 -14.04 15.24 -1.23
C GLU A 132 -14.61 14.93 0.16
N SER A 133 -14.01 13.98 0.89
CA SER A 133 -14.44 13.60 2.25
C SER A 133 -14.28 14.73 3.28
N GLY A 134 -13.37 15.67 3.05
CA GLY A 134 -13.01 16.70 4.02
C GLY A 134 -12.33 16.18 5.29
N LEU A 135 -11.95 14.89 5.35
CA LEU A 135 -11.26 14.31 6.50
C LEU A 135 -9.91 15.00 6.74
N ALA A 136 -9.62 15.29 8.01
CA ALA A 136 -8.33 15.74 8.47
C ALA A 136 -7.41 14.54 8.81
N ALA A 137 -7.26 13.62 7.85
CA ALA A 137 -6.41 12.44 8.00
C ALA A 137 -4.94 12.78 7.68
N THR A 138 -4.02 12.08 8.34
CA THR A 138 -2.63 11.99 7.89
C THR A 138 -2.57 11.12 6.63
N GLU A 139 -1.96 11.65 5.57
CA GLU A 139 -1.85 10.98 4.29
C GLU A 139 -0.41 10.56 4.03
N LEU A 140 -0.22 9.27 3.83
CA LEU A 140 1.08 8.67 3.53
C LEU A 140 0.98 7.92 2.21
N SER A 141 1.97 8.07 1.35
CA SER A 141 2.09 7.28 0.14
C SER A 141 3.23 6.28 0.20
N TYR A 142 3.13 5.18 -0.55
CA TYR A 142 4.20 4.21 -0.76
C TYR A 142 4.47 4.02 -2.26
N LEU A 143 5.67 3.54 -2.60
CA LEU A 143 6.05 3.17 -3.96
C LEU A 143 6.28 1.66 -4.00
N ASN A 144 5.55 0.96 -4.85
CA ASN A 144 5.74 -0.46 -5.09
C ASN A 144 6.59 -0.67 -6.36
N TRP A 145 6.19 -0.01 -7.45
CA TRP A 145 6.91 -0.06 -8.72
C TRP A 145 7.65 1.24 -8.97
N VAL A 146 8.96 1.22 -8.73
CA VAL A 146 9.83 2.36 -9.01
C VAL A 146 9.90 2.58 -10.53
N PRO A 147 9.59 3.78 -11.04
CA PRO A 147 9.68 4.09 -12.46
C PRO A 147 11.12 3.98 -12.94
N GLU A 148 11.31 3.32 -14.09
CA GLU A 148 12.62 3.13 -14.70
C GLU A 148 12.83 4.14 -15.83
N PRO A 149 13.84 5.03 -15.77
CA PRO A 149 14.09 6.05 -16.80
C PRO A 149 14.21 5.50 -18.23
N SER A 150 14.65 4.26 -18.38
CA SER A 150 14.79 3.55 -19.65
C SER A 150 13.47 3.23 -20.34
N ARG A 151 12.34 3.23 -19.61
CA ARG A 151 11.01 2.88 -20.15
C ARG A 151 10.31 4.04 -20.86
N GLY A 152 10.82 5.27 -20.74
CA GLY A 152 10.36 6.42 -21.52
C GLY A 152 10.33 7.73 -20.74
N LEU A 153 9.90 8.81 -21.41
CA LEU A 153 9.92 10.17 -20.86
C LEU A 153 9.08 10.32 -19.59
N ILE A 154 7.92 9.66 -19.52
CA ILE A 154 7.05 9.74 -18.34
C ILE A 154 7.73 9.12 -17.11
N ASP A 155 8.36 7.96 -17.27
CA ASP A 155 9.06 7.29 -16.16
C ASP A 155 10.35 8.02 -15.79
N LEU A 156 11.06 8.62 -16.75
CA LEU A 156 12.17 9.52 -16.45
C LEU A 156 11.70 10.71 -15.58
N ILE A 157 10.61 11.37 -15.93
CA ILE A 157 10.07 12.49 -15.16
C ILE A 157 9.68 12.03 -13.75
N LYS A 158 8.91 10.93 -13.61
CA LYS A 158 8.52 10.39 -12.30
C LYS A 158 9.73 10.03 -11.45
N TYR A 159 10.74 9.38 -12.04
CA TYR A 159 11.98 9.02 -11.37
C TYR A 159 12.72 10.27 -10.86
N THR A 160 12.84 11.30 -11.69
CA THR A 160 13.43 12.59 -11.27
C THR A 160 12.63 13.23 -10.14
N MET A 161 11.30 13.21 -10.19
CA MET A 161 10.45 13.73 -9.10
C MET A 161 10.67 12.97 -7.78
N ILE A 162 10.87 11.65 -7.84
CA ILE A 162 11.17 10.83 -6.66
C ILE A 162 12.54 11.20 -6.09
N LEU A 163 13.57 11.38 -6.93
CA LEU A 163 14.90 11.81 -6.49
C LEU A 163 14.89 13.19 -5.83
N LEU A 164 14.00 14.07 -6.30
CA LEU A 164 13.83 15.43 -5.77
C LEU A 164 12.81 15.51 -4.62
N TYR A 165 12.25 14.39 -4.17
CA TYR A 165 11.24 14.39 -3.12
C TYR A 165 11.86 14.93 -1.81
N PRO A 166 11.21 15.89 -1.12
CA PRO A 166 11.77 16.49 0.08
C PRO A 166 12.07 15.45 1.17
N LYS A 167 13.33 15.38 1.63
CA LYS A 167 13.78 14.35 2.58
C LYS A 167 13.07 14.43 3.94
N ASP A 168 12.64 15.62 4.34
CA ASP A 168 11.85 15.87 5.55
C ASP A 168 10.40 15.35 5.44
N LYS A 169 9.97 14.98 4.23
CA LYS A 169 8.71 14.31 3.95
C LYS A 169 8.85 12.80 3.76
N VAL A 170 9.99 12.21 4.10
CA VAL A 170 10.19 10.76 4.07
C VAL A 170 10.10 10.20 5.48
N VAL A 171 9.27 9.18 5.67
CA VAL A 171 9.06 8.46 6.93
C VAL A 171 9.63 7.08 6.80
N LYS A 172 10.42 6.66 7.78
CA LYS A 172 10.94 5.30 7.90
C LYS A 172 10.40 4.68 9.17
N VAL A 173 9.59 3.64 9.03
CA VAL A 173 9.01 2.88 10.15
C VAL A 173 9.93 1.72 10.46
N ASP A 174 10.45 1.62 11.67
CA ASP A 174 11.28 0.48 12.10
C ASP A 174 10.41 -0.78 12.19
N VAL A 175 10.79 -1.80 11.44
CA VAL A 175 10.07 -3.07 11.33
C VAL A 175 10.96 -4.28 11.64
N ARG A 176 12.11 -4.08 12.30
CA ARG A 176 13.07 -5.16 12.62
C ARG A 176 12.40 -6.35 13.29
N GLU A 177 11.61 -6.08 14.31
CA GLU A 177 10.89 -7.10 15.09
C GLU A 177 9.77 -7.78 14.30
N TYR A 178 9.36 -7.21 13.17
CA TYR A 178 8.22 -7.66 12.36
C TYR A 178 8.63 -8.30 11.02
N LYS A 179 9.93 -8.46 10.75
CA LYS A 179 10.40 -9.08 9.49
C LYS A 179 9.89 -10.51 9.29
N GLN A 180 9.86 -11.32 10.34
CA GLN A 180 9.40 -12.71 10.22
C GLN A 180 7.91 -12.81 9.94
N VAL A 181 7.08 -12.03 10.66
CA VAL A 181 5.63 -12.01 10.42
C VAL A 181 5.30 -11.46 9.03
N LYS A 182 6.03 -10.45 8.55
CA LYS A 182 5.93 -9.97 7.16
C LYS A 182 6.20 -11.08 6.15
N LEU A 183 7.30 -11.83 6.32
CA LEU A 183 7.64 -12.93 5.42
C LEU A 183 6.60 -14.05 5.43
N GLU A 184 6.08 -14.41 6.60
CA GLU A 184 4.99 -15.39 6.69
C GLU A 184 3.70 -14.89 6.02
N ALA A 185 3.36 -13.61 6.16
CA ALA A 185 2.20 -13.03 5.49
C ALA A 185 2.37 -13.06 3.98
N MET A 186 3.53 -12.64 3.44
CA MET A 186 3.84 -12.74 2.01
C MET A 186 3.71 -14.19 1.49
N ARG A 187 4.14 -15.19 2.28
CA ARG A 187 3.99 -16.61 1.90
C ARG A 187 2.55 -17.08 1.83
N ARG A 188 1.58 -16.39 2.45
CA ARG A 188 0.15 -16.69 2.30
C ARG A 188 -0.38 -16.35 0.92
N HIS A 189 0.28 -15.43 0.20
CA HIS A 189 0.03 -15.13 -1.21
C HIS A 189 0.73 -16.15 -2.11
N ALA A 190 0.46 -17.44 -1.91
CA ALA A 190 1.18 -18.54 -2.55
C ALA A 190 1.12 -18.47 -4.08
N SER A 191 -0.01 -18.01 -4.64
CA SER A 191 -0.22 -17.81 -6.07
C SER A 191 0.76 -16.79 -6.69
N GLN A 192 1.24 -15.84 -5.89
CA GLN A 192 2.17 -14.77 -6.28
C GLN A 192 3.61 -15.10 -5.83
N PHE A 193 3.77 -15.52 -4.57
CA PHE A 193 5.04 -15.82 -3.95
C PHE A 193 5.84 -16.88 -4.71
N LYS A 194 5.16 -17.85 -5.35
CA LYS A 194 5.81 -18.89 -6.18
C LYS A 194 6.61 -18.34 -7.37
N TYR A 195 6.32 -17.11 -7.82
CA TYR A 195 6.99 -16.46 -8.94
C TYR A 195 8.13 -15.53 -8.51
N LEU A 196 8.28 -15.27 -7.22
CA LEU A 196 9.31 -14.36 -6.72
C LEU A 196 10.65 -15.10 -6.60
N THR A 197 11.70 -14.52 -7.18
CA THR A 197 13.05 -15.06 -7.01
C THR A 197 13.56 -14.78 -5.60
N PRO A 198 14.49 -15.60 -5.05
CA PRO A 198 15.08 -15.33 -3.75
C PRO A 198 15.71 -13.94 -3.65
N ASP A 199 16.35 -13.46 -4.72
CA ASP A 199 16.95 -12.12 -4.74
C ASP A 199 15.90 -11.02 -4.78
N TYR A 200 14.77 -11.22 -5.45
CA TYR A 200 13.66 -10.28 -5.38
C TYR A 200 13.07 -10.21 -3.96
N ILE A 201 12.85 -11.37 -3.32
CA ILE A 201 12.34 -11.44 -1.95
C ILE A 201 13.27 -10.70 -0.99
N LYS A 202 14.59 -10.86 -1.12
CA LYS A 202 15.58 -10.18 -0.24
C LYS A 202 15.38 -8.66 -0.21
N ARG A 203 14.97 -8.03 -1.32
CA ARG A 203 14.77 -6.57 -1.41
C ARG A 203 13.78 -6.05 -0.37
N PHE A 204 12.75 -6.82 -0.03
CA PHE A 204 11.78 -6.45 1.00
C PHE A 204 12.32 -6.49 2.44
N PHE A 205 13.50 -7.08 2.64
CA PHE A 205 14.13 -7.32 3.93
C PHE A 205 15.56 -6.75 4.05
N GLU A 206 16.08 -6.13 2.98
CA GLU A 206 17.40 -5.47 2.95
C GLU A 206 17.52 -4.39 4.01
N THR A 207 16.43 -3.65 4.24
CA THR A 207 16.36 -2.60 5.26
C THR A 207 15.64 -3.07 6.49
N ASP A 208 15.93 -2.41 7.61
CA ASP A 208 15.24 -2.56 8.88
C ASP A 208 13.98 -1.68 9.00
N TYR A 209 13.65 -0.99 7.90
CA TYR A 209 12.58 -0.01 7.86
C TYR A 209 11.74 -0.14 6.59
N GLU A 210 10.44 0.12 6.72
CA GLU A 210 9.53 0.39 5.61
C GLU A 210 9.43 1.90 5.38
N THR A 211 9.36 2.32 4.12
CA THR A 211 9.45 3.74 3.75
C THR A 211 8.13 4.25 3.20
N PHE A 212 7.68 5.39 3.72
CA PHE A 212 6.49 6.11 3.27
C PHE A 212 6.82 7.58 2.99
N PHE A 213 5.99 8.24 2.19
CA PHE A 213 6.11 9.65 1.85
C PHE A 213 4.93 10.43 2.40
N ILE A 214 5.21 11.57 3.05
CA ILE A 214 4.19 12.42 3.65
C ILE A 214 3.53 13.26 2.54
N GLU A 215 2.29 12.93 2.22
CA GLU A 215 1.47 13.68 1.28
C GLU A 215 0.74 14.83 1.98
N ARG A 216 0.29 14.60 3.23
CA ARG A 216 -0.38 15.59 4.08
C ARG A 216 -0.26 15.24 5.56
N GLU A 217 0.05 16.21 6.41
CA GLU A 217 -0.12 16.13 7.86
C GLU A 217 -1.21 17.14 8.29
N PRO A 218 -2.29 16.71 8.97
CA PRO A 218 -3.30 17.63 9.48
C PRO A 218 -2.73 18.51 10.60
N HIS A 219 -1.76 18.00 11.39
CA HIS A 219 -1.04 18.73 12.44
C HIS A 219 0.42 18.24 12.56
N ARG A 220 1.37 19.15 12.87
CA ARG A 220 2.79 18.81 13.11
C ARG A 220 2.89 17.77 14.24
N GLY A 221 3.46 16.60 13.94
CA GLY A 221 3.72 15.54 14.94
C GLY A 221 2.79 14.32 14.87
N ALA A 222 1.74 14.35 14.03
CA ALA A 222 0.80 13.23 13.88
C ALA A 222 1.48 11.93 13.40
N VAL A 223 2.45 12.02 12.48
CA VAL A 223 3.21 10.84 12.03
C VAL A 223 4.02 10.21 13.17
N SER A 224 4.64 11.03 14.02
CA SER A 224 5.40 10.55 15.19
C SER A 224 4.49 9.82 16.18
N SER A 225 3.28 10.33 16.41
CA SER A 225 2.27 9.66 17.27
C SER A 225 1.69 8.40 16.64
N VAL A 226 1.60 8.32 15.31
CA VAL A 226 1.04 7.16 14.59
C VAL A 226 1.96 5.94 14.65
N PHE A 227 3.25 6.13 14.42
CA PHE A 227 4.20 5.03 14.35
C PHE A 227 5.06 4.86 15.60
N GLY A 228 4.82 5.67 16.65
CA GLY A 228 5.71 5.73 17.82
C GLY A 228 7.14 6.17 17.48
N LEU A 229 7.32 6.85 16.35
CA LEU A 229 8.63 7.22 15.83
C LEU A 229 9.13 8.51 16.51
N THR A 230 10.30 8.43 17.15
CA THR A 230 11.26 9.53 17.07
C THR A 230 11.60 9.73 15.60
N ARG A 231 11.13 10.82 14.98
CA ARG A 231 11.55 11.20 13.60
C ARG A 231 13.07 11.02 13.52
N PHE A 232 13.55 10.23 12.56
CA PHE A 232 14.96 10.32 12.18
C PHE A 232 15.11 11.66 11.45
N VAL A 233 15.31 12.73 12.20
CA VAL A 233 15.84 13.98 11.67
C VAL A 233 17.27 13.63 11.25
N PRO A 234 17.61 13.64 9.95
CA PRO A 234 19.00 13.49 9.57
C PRO A 234 19.74 14.60 10.31
N ARG A 235 20.71 14.26 11.15
CA ARG A 235 21.68 15.26 11.59
C ARG A 235 22.27 15.82 10.30
N THR A 236 21.99 17.08 10.03
CA THR A 236 22.62 17.85 8.97
C THR A 236 24.12 17.68 9.11
N PHE A 237 24.77 17.17 8.07
CA PHE A 237 26.20 17.41 7.86
C PHE A 237 26.36 18.79 7.23
#